data_AF-A0A7J3TK67-F1
#
_entry.id   AF-A0A7J3TK67-F1
#
_cell.length_a   1.000
_cell.length_b   1.000
_cell.length_c   1.000
_cell.angle_alpha   90.00
_cell.angle_beta   90.00
_cell.angle_gamma   90.00
#
_symmetry.space_group_name_H-M   'P 1'
#
loop_
_entity.id
_entity.type
_entity.pdbx_description
1 polymer ?
#
loop_
_entity_poly.entity_id
_entity_poly.type
_entity_poly.pdbx_seq_one_letter_code
_entity_poly.pdbx_strand_id
1 'polypeptide(L)'
;KVIATGNKLEEIKKIIYEETTTFGCRYYKVMRDKLERETVEVETEYGKIRVKIGYFNGRAISISPEYEDCAKVAKENRVPIREVYEKARERARKIVS
;
A
#
# COMPACT_ATOMS: atom_id res chain seq x y z
N LYS A 1 -1.74 -12.94 14.15
CA LYS A 1 -0.83 -11.86 14.62
C LYS A 1 -1.50 -10.52 14.29
N VAL A 2 -1.45 -9.53 15.18
CA VAL A 2 -2.10 -8.21 15.00
C VAL A 2 -1.04 -7.12 15.06
N ILE A 3 -1.09 -6.14 14.15
CA ILE A 3 -0.26 -4.93 14.18
C ILE A 3 -1.19 -3.73 14.32
N ALA A 4 -0.94 -2.88 15.31
CA ALA A 4 -1.79 -1.74 15.57
C ALA A 4 -1.01 -0.56 16.16
N THR A 5 -1.63 0.60 16.11
CA THR A 5 -1.14 1.80 16.79
C THR A 5 -1.16 1.59 18.31
N GLY A 6 -0.14 2.11 19.00
CA GLY A 6 0.06 1.82 20.43
C GLY A 6 -1.09 2.26 21.35
N ASN A 7 -1.87 3.27 20.96
CA ASN A 7 -3.04 3.75 21.71
C ASN A 7 -4.27 2.84 21.60
N LYS A 8 -4.28 1.84 20.71
CA LYS A 8 -5.40 0.90 20.52
C LYS A 8 -5.24 -0.42 21.27
N LEU A 9 -4.22 -0.55 22.12
CA LEU A 9 -3.87 -1.82 22.75
C LEU A 9 -5.03 -2.43 23.55
N GLU A 10 -5.71 -1.63 24.38
CA GLU A 10 -6.79 -2.13 25.25
C GLU A 10 -8.05 -2.50 24.45
N GLU A 11 -8.41 -1.71 23.45
CA GLU A 11 -9.51 -2.02 22.51
C GLU A 11 -9.28 -3.36 21.81
N ILE A 12 -8.06 -3.60 21.34
CA ILE A 12 -7.69 -4.84 20.64
C ILE A 12 -7.66 -6.04 21.61
N LYS A 13 -7.13 -5.88 22.82
CA LYS A 13 -7.16 -6.95 23.84
C LYS A 13 -8.60 -7.37 24.14
N LYS A 14 -9.50 -6.40 24.30
CA LYS A 14 -10.93 -6.65 24.53
C LYS A 14 -11.52 -7.53 23.43
N ILE A 15 -11.35 -7.11 22.17
CA ILE A 15 -11.84 -7.89 21.01
C ILE A 15 -11.26 -9.30 21.01
N ILE A 16 -9.96 -9.46 21.26
CA ILE A 16 -9.34 -10.79 21.26
C ILE A 16 -9.91 -11.68 22.37
N TYR A 17 -10.16 -11.15 23.57
CA TYR A 17 -10.71 -11.95 24.66
C TYR A 17 -12.20 -12.26 24.51
N GLU A 18 -12.96 -11.39 23.87
CA GLU A 18 -14.40 -11.60 23.62
C GLU A 18 -14.63 -12.57 22.45
N GLU A 19 -13.82 -12.48 21.40
CA GLU A 19 -14.05 -13.20 20.14
C GLU A 19 -13.20 -14.46 19.98
N THR A 20 -12.36 -14.80 20.97
CA THR A 20 -11.50 -15.99 20.91
C THR A 20 -11.48 -16.74 22.23
N THR A 21 -11.06 -18.01 22.20
CA THR A 21 -10.90 -18.85 23.39
C THR A 21 -9.57 -18.65 24.12
N THR A 22 -8.82 -17.59 23.79
CA THR A 22 -7.48 -17.38 24.36
C THR A 22 -7.55 -16.86 25.79
N PHE A 23 -6.67 -17.36 26.67
CA PHE A 23 -6.52 -16.86 28.04
C PHE A 23 -5.53 -15.70 28.18
N GLY A 24 -4.84 -15.30 27.10
CA GLY A 24 -3.84 -14.25 27.18
C GLY A 24 -3.22 -13.88 25.84
N CYS A 25 -2.65 -12.67 25.78
CA CYS A 25 -1.92 -12.17 24.62
C CYS A 25 -0.50 -11.70 24.98
N ARG A 26 0.48 -12.06 24.15
CA ARG A 26 1.83 -11.47 24.20
C ARG A 26 1.88 -10.28 23.26
N TYR A 27 2.30 -9.12 23.76
CA TYR A 27 2.42 -7.88 22.99
C TYR A 27 3.72 -7.16 23.33
N TYR A 28 4.26 -6.44 22.37
CA TYR A 28 5.48 -5.65 22.52
C TYR A 28 5.40 -4.42 21.60
N LYS A 29 6.04 -3.33 22.00
CA LYS A 29 6.19 -2.15 21.15
C LYS A 29 7.27 -2.44 20.10
N VAL A 30 7.02 -2.01 18.86
CA VAL A 30 7.98 -2.11 17.76
C VAL A 30 8.16 -0.73 17.15
N MET A 31 9.42 -0.35 16.97
CA MET A 31 9.77 0.85 16.19
C MET A 31 9.64 0.53 14.71
N ARG A 32 9.00 1.43 13.97
CA ARG A 32 8.84 1.30 12.52
C ARG A 32 9.43 2.53 11.86
N ASP A 33 10.52 2.33 11.15
CA ASP A 33 11.01 3.30 10.19
C ASP A 33 10.19 3.20 8.90
N LYS A 34 9.84 4.33 8.30
CA LYS A 34 9.02 4.40 7.09
C LYS A 34 9.61 5.45 6.17
N LEU A 35 9.69 5.11 4.89
CA LEU A 35 9.96 6.08 3.84
C LEU A 35 8.92 7.20 3.87
N GLU A 36 9.38 8.42 3.60
CA GLU A 36 8.51 9.47 3.11
C GLU A 36 7.85 8.97 1.83
N ARG A 37 6.55 9.22 1.68
CA ARG A 37 5.81 8.72 0.53
C ARG A 37 4.71 9.67 0.15
N GLU A 38 4.42 9.66 -1.13
CA GLU A 38 3.24 10.32 -1.70
C GLU A 38 2.48 9.34 -2.61
N THR A 39 1.27 9.76 -2.98
CA THR A 39 0.47 9.07 -3.98
C THR A 39 0.19 10.04 -5.10
N VAL A 40 0.61 9.72 -6.31
CA VAL A 40 0.32 10.49 -7.52
C VAL A 40 -0.68 9.75 -8.39
N GLU A 41 -1.48 10.47 -9.18
CA GLU A 41 -2.33 9.87 -10.21
C GLU A 41 -1.62 9.99 -11.55
N VAL A 42 -1.50 8.88 -12.28
CA VAL A 42 -0.93 8.86 -13.63
C VAL A 42 -1.97 8.44 -14.65
N GLU A 43 -1.97 9.13 -15.78
CA GLU A 43 -2.79 8.77 -16.94
C GLU A 43 -2.01 7.82 -17.85
N THR A 44 -2.60 6.66 -18.11
CA THR A 44 -2.10 5.63 -19.02
C THR A 44 -3.07 5.43 -20.18
N GLU A 45 -2.65 4.71 -21.21
CA GLU A 45 -3.51 4.31 -22.33
C GLU A 45 -4.74 3.48 -21.92
N TYR A 46 -4.73 2.88 -20.73
CA TYR A 46 -5.85 2.10 -20.21
C TYR A 46 -6.72 2.89 -19.22
N GLY A 47 -6.22 4.02 -18.71
CA GLY A 47 -6.93 4.86 -17.74
C GLY A 47 -6.04 5.44 -16.64
N LYS A 48 -6.70 6.07 -15.66
CA LYS A 48 -6.06 6.72 -14.51
C LYS A 48 -5.76 5.71 -13.41
N ILE A 49 -4.53 5.74 -12.91
CA ILE A 49 -4.04 4.80 -11.89
C ILE A 49 -3.28 5.58 -10.83
N ARG A 50 -3.59 5.32 -9.55
CA ARG A 50 -2.79 5.86 -8.44
C ARG A 50 -1.48 5.10 -8.31
N VAL A 51 -0.39 5.80 -8.04
CA VAL A 51 0.95 5.25 -7.88
C VAL A 51 1.55 5.76 -6.59
N LYS A 52 1.96 4.84 -5.72
CA LYS A 52 2.69 5.12 -4.49
C LYS A 52 4.17 5.30 -4.80
N ILE A 53 4.71 6.46 -4.46
CA ILE A 53 6.15 6.75 -4.58
C ILE A 53 6.74 6.83 -3.18
N GLY A 54 7.83 6.10 -2.95
CA GLY A 54 8.59 6.11 -1.71
C GLY A 54 9.95 6.79 -1.90
N TYR A 55 10.26 7.74 -1.03
CA TYR A 55 11.45 8.56 -1.04
C TYR A 55 12.40 8.19 0.10
N PHE A 56 13.69 8.16 -0.22
CA PHE A 56 14.77 8.05 0.74
C PHE A 56 15.80 9.14 0.47
N ASN A 57 16.04 10.02 1.45
CA ASN A 57 16.90 11.20 1.30
C ASN A 57 16.56 12.03 0.05
N GLY A 58 15.27 12.29 -0.18
CA GLY A 58 14.77 13.05 -1.33
C GLY A 58 14.81 12.30 -2.67
N ARG A 59 15.28 11.05 -2.72
CA ARG A 59 15.34 10.25 -3.95
C ARG A 59 14.21 9.23 -3.99
N ALA A 60 13.48 9.17 -5.11
CA ALA A 60 12.47 8.14 -5.33
C ALA A 60 13.16 6.77 -5.49
N ILE A 61 12.95 5.87 -4.52
CA ILE A 61 13.53 4.52 -4.53
C ILE A 61 12.48 3.42 -4.74
N SER A 62 11.21 3.76 -4.59
CA SER A 62 10.10 2.82 -4.78
C SER A 62 8.99 3.50 -5.57
N ILE A 63 8.47 2.80 -6.58
CA ILE A 63 7.34 3.25 -7.40
C ILE A 63 6.45 2.04 -7.61
N SER A 64 5.27 2.05 -7.01
CA SER A 64 4.31 0.95 -7.04
C SER A 64 2.92 1.48 -7.39
N PRO A 65 2.40 1.16 -8.58
CA PRO A 65 0.99 1.34 -8.90
C PRO A 65 0.06 0.64 -7.91
N GLU A 66 -1.13 1.20 -7.72
CA GLU A 66 -2.17 0.63 -6.85
C GLU A 66 -2.79 -0.58 -7.55
N TYR A 67 -2.70 -1.74 -6.91
CA TYR A 67 -3.13 -3.00 -7.50
C TYR A 67 -4.63 -2.99 -7.86
N GLU A 68 -5.48 -2.45 -6.99
CA GLU A 68 -6.93 -2.40 -7.22
C GLU A 68 -7.28 -1.54 -8.44
N ASP A 69 -6.61 -0.39 -8.61
CA ASP A 69 -6.79 0.48 -9.78
C ASP A 69 -6.34 -0.26 -11.05
N CYS A 70 -5.15 -0.89 -11.02
CA CYS A 70 -4.66 -1.68 -12.15
C CYS A 70 -5.59 -2.85 -12.50
N ALA A 71 -6.11 -3.56 -11.50
CA ALA A 71 -7.01 -4.70 -11.71
C ALA A 71 -8.35 -4.27 -12.32
N LYS A 72 -8.90 -3.14 -11.85
CA LYS A 72 -10.12 -2.56 -12.40
C LYS A 72 -9.94 -2.17 -13.86
N VAL A 73 -8.90 -1.38 -14.14
CA VAL A 73 -8.58 -0.89 -15.49
C VAL A 73 -8.28 -2.05 -16.44
N ALA A 74 -7.52 -3.05 -16.00
CA ALA A 74 -7.21 -4.25 -16.79
C ALA A 74 -8.48 -5.03 -17.18
N LYS A 75 -9.42 -5.17 -16.24
CA LYS A 75 -10.71 -5.86 -16.48
C LYS A 75 -11.58 -5.11 -17.47
N GLU A 76 -11.67 -3.78 -17.35
CA GLU A 76 -12.45 -2.92 -18.24
C GLU A 76 -11.90 -2.94 -19.68
N ASN A 77 -10.58 -2.92 -19.83
CA ASN A 77 -9.91 -2.91 -21.13
C ASN A 77 -9.61 -4.31 -21.68
N ARG A 78 -9.90 -5.38 -20.92
CA ARG A 78 -9.60 -6.78 -21.27
C ARG A 78 -8.13 -7.05 -21.60
N VAL A 79 -7.23 -6.42 -20.85
CA VAL A 79 -5.77 -6.57 -20.99
C VAL A 79 -5.16 -7.23 -19.75
N PRO A 80 -3.96 -7.84 -19.84
CA PRO A 80 -3.27 -8.37 -18.68
C PRO A 80 -2.93 -7.28 -17.66
N ILE A 81 -3.22 -7.52 -16.37
CA ILE A 81 -2.89 -6.57 -15.29
C ILE A 81 -1.40 -6.21 -15.24
N ARG A 82 -0.52 -7.14 -15.62
CA ARG A 82 0.93 -6.91 -15.67
C ARG A 82 1.29 -5.78 -16.63
N GLU A 83 0.61 -5.67 -17.76
CA GLU A 83 0.84 -4.63 -18.77
C GLU A 83 0.42 -3.26 -18.23
N VAL A 84 -0.78 -3.18 -17.64
CA VAL A 84 -1.30 -1.98 -16.98
C VAL A 84 -0.37 -1.50 -15.87
N TYR A 85 0.13 -2.43 -15.06
CA TYR A 85 1.04 -2.15 -13.96
C TYR A 85 2.38 -1.58 -14.46
N GLU A 86 3.01 -2.21 -15.46
CA GLU A 86 4.26 -1.71 -16.03
C GLU A 86 4.08 -0.31 -16.65
N LYS A 87 3.02 -0.09 -17.42
CA LYS A 87 2.75 1.23 -18.03
C LYS A 87 2.53 2.33 -16.99
N ALA A 88 1.77 2.06 -15.94
CA ALA A 88 1.58 3.01 -14.84
C ALA A 88 2.91 3.31 -14.13
N ARG A 89 3.74 2.29 -13.90
CA ARG A 89 5.05 2.43 -13.27
C ARG A 89 6.02 3.24 -14.12
N GLU A 90 6.07 2.99 -15.43
CA GLU A 90 6.87 3.76 -16.39
C GLU A 90 6.44 5.22 -16.46
N ARG A 91 5.12 5.47 -16.48
CA ARG A 91 4.59 6.84 -16.49
C ARG A 91 4.98 7.59 -15.22
N ALA A 92 4.84 6.97 -14.05
CA ALA A 92 5.24 7.56 -12.78
C ALA A 92 6.75 7.81 -12.69
N ARG A 93 7.59 6.90 -13.22
CA ARG A 93 9.05 7.10 -13.29
C ARG A 93 9.45 8.39 -14.01
N LYS A 94 8.72 8.78 -15.05
CA LYS A 94 8.98 10.02 -15.81
C LYS A 94 8.59 11.30 -15.06
N ILE A 95 7.78 11.20 -14.00
CA ILE A 95 7.35 12.35 -13.19
C ILE A 95 8.39 12.65 -12.09
N VAL A 96 9.03 11.60 -11.56
CA VAL A 96 9.95 11.69 -10.42
C VAL A 96 11.43 11.73 -10.82
N SER A 97 11.72 11.54 -12.11
CA SER A 97 13.06 11.67 -12.70
C SER A 97 13.30 13.08 -13.21
#